data_AF-A0A850NI51-F1
#
_entry.id   AF-A0A850NI51-F1
#
_cell.length_a   1.000
_cell.length_b   1.000
_cell.length_c   1.000
_cell.angle_alpha   90.00
_cell.angle_beta   90.00
_cell.angle_gamma   90.00
#
_symmetry.space_group_name_H-M   'P 1'
#
loop_
_entity.id
_entity.type
_entity.pdbx_description
1 polymer ?
#
loop_
_entity_poly.entity_id
_entity_poly.type
_entity_poly.pdbx_seq_one_letter_code
_entity_poly.pdbx_strand_id
1 'polypeptide(L)'
;MTELKDKIYYTDKNILKIIESEFELIDQKNWYRLYRNKKDNSYWRLDEWDKYQEQFFVRLESADNWTEYDDQNLRIELLKKHRGTTDHKCTWKDCDKNTLTEMAICEFHAYTEMGLRK
;
A
#
# COMPACT_ATOMS: atom_id res chain seq x y z
N MET A 1 21.45 -1.56 -6.78
CA MET A 1 20.65 -1.62 -5.54
C MET A 1 19.40 -0.79 -5.73
N THR A 2 18.22 -1.37 -5.50
CA THR A 2 16.95 -0.65 -5.62
C THR A 2 16.54 -0.18 -4.23
N GLU A 3 16.62 1.12 -3.99
CA GLU A 3 16.13 1.73 -2.76
C GLU A 3 14.62 1.93 -2.87
N LEU A 4 13.86 1.44 -1.87
CA LEU A 4 12.43 1.71 -1.75
C LEU A 4 12.24 3.12 -1.18
N LYS A 5 11.84 4.06 -2.04
CA LYS A 5 11.65 5.49 -1.71
C LYS A 5 10.29 5.84 -1.11
N ASP A 6 9.25 5.09 -1.46
CA ASP A 6 7.89 5.27 -0.98
C ASP A 6 7.65 4.46 0.30
N LYS A 7 6.58 4.79 1.03
CA LYS A 7 6.18 4.06 2.25
C LYS A 7 5.32 2.83 1.97
N ILE A 8 4.88 2.61 0.74
CA ILE A 8 4.01 1.50 0.38
C ILE A 8 4.18 1.12 -1.09
N TYR A 9 4.03 -0.17 -1.39
CA TYR A 9 4.10 -0.73 -2.73
C TYR A 9 3.03 -1.80 -2.97
N TYR A 10 2.57 -1.91 -4.21
CA TYR A 10 1.95 -3.14 -4.70
C TYR A 10 3.01 -4.22 -4.79
N THR A 11 2.73 -5.40 -4.26
CA THR A 11 3.71 -6.49 -4.20
C THR A 11 3.71 -7.27 -5.52
N ASP A 12 4.30 -6.67 -6.55
CA ASP A 12 4.56 -7.34 -7.82
C ASP A 12 5.84 -8.20 -7.78
N LYS A 13 6.14 -8.86 -8.91
CA LYS A 13 7.33 -9.73 -9.03
C LYS A 13 8.65 -9.01 -8.75
N ASN A 14 8.74 -7.70 -8.97
CA ASN A 14 9.96 -6.94 -8.72
C ASN A 14 10.10 -6.63 -7.22
N ILE A 15 9.02 -6.23 -6.57
CA ILE A 15 9.01 -5.99 -5.12
C ILE A 15 9.31 -7.29 -4.36
N LEU A 16 8.74 -8.43 -4.77
CA LEU A 16 9.06 -9.73 -4.16
C LEU A 16 10.56 -10.06 -4.23
N LYS A 17 11.20 -9.88 -5.39
CA LYS A 17 12.65 -10.09 -5.54
C LYS A 17 13.47 -9.17 -4.63
N ILE A 18 13.02 -7.93 -4.45
CA ILE A 18 13.67 -6.98 -3.54
C ILE A 18 13.53 -7.47 -2.09
N ILE A 19 12.33 -7.90 -1.67
CA ILE A 19 12.08 -8.46 -0.33
C ILE A 19 13.00 -9.67 -0.08
N GLU A 20 13.03 -10.63 -1.00
CA GLU A 20 13.87 -11.84 -0.88
C GLU A 20 15.37 -11.52 -0.74
N SER A 21 15.86 -10.53 -1.48
CA SER A 21 17.28 -10.18 -1.51
C SER A 21 17.68 -9.28 -0.33
N GLU A 22 16.90 -8.24 -0.05
CA GLU A 22 17.31 -7.09 0.76
C GLU A 22 16.68 -7.08 2.16
N PHE A 23 15.71 -7.95 2.42
CA PHE A 23 15.00 -8.01 3.70
C PHE A 23 15.19 -9.36 4.37
N GLU A 24 15.12 -9.36 5.70
CA GLU A 24 15.07 -10.56 6.54
C GLU A 24 13.69 -10.65 7.18
N LEU A 25 13.12 -11.86 7.19
CA LEU A 25 11.86 -12.12 7.89
C LEU A 25 12.14 -12.17 9.40
N ILE A 26 11.46 -11.33 10.16
CA ILE A 26 11.62 -11.22 11.62
C ILE A 26 10.50 -11.96 12.35
N ASP A 27 9.27 -11.85 11.86
CA ASP A 27 8.10 -12.46 12.50
C ASP A 27 6.99 -12.72 11.50
N GLN A 28 6.07 -13.62 11.84
CA GLN A 28 4.87 -13.89 11.06
C GLN A 28 3.68 -14.08 12.02
N LYS A 29 2.64 -13.28 11.84
CA LYS A 29 1.47 -13.30 12.72
C LYS A 29 0.22 -12.88 11.95
N ASN A 30 -0.88 -13.57 12.22
CA ASN A 30 -2.16 -13.38 11.53
C ASN A 30 -1.96 -13.50 10.00
N TRP A 31 -2.41 -12.49 9.26
CA TRP A 31 -2.32 -12.37 7.81
C TRP A 31 -1.16 -11.50 7.36
N TYR A 32 -0.09 -11.39 8.16
CA TYR A 32 1.02 -10.51 7.88
C TYR A 32 2.38 -11.15 8.20
N ARG A 33 3.40 -10.68 7.49
CA ARG A 33 4.82 -10.98 7.73
C ARG A 33 5.56 -9.69 8.03
N LEU A 34 6.37 -9.70 9.08
CA LEU A 34 7.22 -8.58 9.48
C LEU A 34 8.62 -8.81 8.94
N TYR A 35 9.11 -7.85 8.18
CA TYR A 35 10.44 -7.82 7.61
C TYR A 35 11.27 -6.69 8.20
N ARG A 36 12.58 -6.90 8.29
CA ARG A 36 13.57 -5.85 8.55
C ARG A 36 14.45 -5.68 7.32
N ASN A 37 14.68 -4.45 6.91
CA ASN A 37 15.63 -4.15 5.85
C ASN A 37 17.06 -4.38 6.37
N LYS A 38 17.88 -5.16 5.65
CA LYS A 38 19.23 -5.54 6.07
C LYS A 38 20.21 -4.37 6.12
N LYS A 39 19.91 -3.23 5.49
CA LYS A 39 20.80 -2.06 5.38
C LYS A 39 20.48 -0.97 6.39
N ASP A 40 19.23 -0.55 6.46
CA ASP A 40 18.82 0.59 7.28
C ASP A 40 18.03 0.21 8.54
N ASN A 41 17.81 -1.10 8.76
CA ASN A 41 17.03 -1.66 9.87
C ASN A 41 15.57 -1.17 9.93
N SER A 42 15.03 -0.59 8.86
CA SER A 42 13.61 -0.22 8.80
C SER A 42 12.72 -1.46 8.81
N TYR A 43 11.56 -1.32 9.44
CA TYR A 43 10.55 -2.38 9.54
C TYR A 43 9.50 -2.24 8.46
N TRP A 44 9.08 -3.37 7.91
CA TRP A 44 8.10 -3.43 6.84
C TRP A 44 7.13 -4.58 7.06
N ARG A 45 5.86 -4.35 6.78
CA ARG A 45 4.81 -5.35 6.82
C ARG A 45 4.47 -5.78 5.39
N LEU A 46 4.43 -7.09 5.17
CA LEU A 46 3.91 -7.70 3.97
C LEU A 46 2.58 -8.38 4.29
N ASP A 47 1.54 -8.09 3.51
CA ASP A 47 0.27 -8.82 3.57
C ASP A 47 0.50 -10.29 3.14
N GLU A 48 -0.16 -11.26 3.76
CA GLU A 48 -0.16 -12.64 3.26
C GLU A 48 -0.80 -12.72 1.88
N TRP A 49 -0.30 -13.63 1.04
CA TRP A 49 -0.79 -13.76 -0.32
C TRP A 49 -2.19 -14.38 -0.34
N ASP A 50 -3.13 -13.70 -1.00
CA ASP A 50 -4.46 -14.20 -1.32
C ASP A 50 -4.74 -13.96 -2.81
N LYS A 51 -5.15 -14.99 -3.55
CA LYS A 51 -5.45 -14.89 -4.99
C LYS A 51 -6.58 -13.93 -5.34
N TYR A 52 -7.38 -13.50 -4.36
CA TYR A 52 -8.49 -12.58 -4.53
C TYR A 52 -8.17 -11.14 -4.11
N GLN A 53 -6.99 -10.88 -3.54
CA GLN A 53 -6.64 -9.57 -3.00
C GLN A 53 -5.27 -9.08 -3.47
N GLU A 54 -5.17 -7.78 -3.72
CA GLU A 54 -3.89 -7.13 -3.96
C GLU A 54 -3.04 -7.20 -2.68
N GLN A 55 -1.79 -7.61 -2.81
CA GLN A 55 -0.84 -7.71 -1.70
C GLN A 55 -0.04 -6.41 -1.57
N PHE A 56 0.05 -5.87 -0.36
CA PHE A 56 0.77 -4.62 -0.08
C PHE A 56 2.04 -4.86 0.74
N PHE A 57 3.07 -4.09 0.44
CA PHE A 57 4.30 -4.03 1.23
C PHE A 57 4.46 -2.62 1.80
N VAL A 58 4.35 -2.50 3.12
CA VAL A 58 4.16 -1.23 3.84
C VAL A 58 5.32 -0.99 4.80
N ARG A 59 5.92 0.19 4.74
CA ARG A 59 6.93 0.63 5.71
C ARG A 59 6.26 1.02 7.02
N LEU A 60 6.82 0.55 8.12
CA LEU A 60 6.36 0.84 9.46
C LEU A 60 7.27 1.86 10.14
N GLU A 61 6.72 2.59 11.10
CA GLU A 61 7.50 3.48 11.98
C GLU A 61 8.24 2.67 13.06
N SER A 62 7.68 1.54 13.49
CA SER A 62 8.27 0.62 14.46
C SER A 62 7.76 -0.81 14.26
N ALA A 63 8.36 -1.77 14.97
CA ALA A 63 7.86 -3.15 15.03
C ALA A 63 6.76 -3.34 16.11
N ASP A 64 6.46 -2.31 16.91
CA ASP A 64 5.42 -2.39 17.95
C ASP A 64 4.02 -2.38 17.33
N ASN A 65 3.15 -3.29 17.81
CA ASN A 65 1.77 -3.47 17.33
C ASN A 65 1.64 -3.50 15.79
N TRP A 66 2.67 -4.02 15.11
CA TRP A 66 2.79 -4.00 13.66
C TRP A 66 1.62 -4.68 12.92
N THR A 67 0.97 -5.65 13.55
CA THR A 67 -0.23 -6.31 13.00
C THR A 67 -1.49 -5.44 13.02
N GLU A 68 -1.53 -4.41 13.87
CA GLU A 68 -2.66 -3.49 14.05
C GLU A 68 -2.43 -2.13 13.39
N TYR A 69 -1.28 -1.94 12.74
CA TYR A 69 -0.97 -0.72 12.01
C TYR A 69 -2.02 -0.44 10.92
N ASP A 70 -2.66 0.73 11.00
CA ASP A 70 -3.61 1.21 10.01
C ASP A 70 -2.87 1.87 8.83
N ASP A 71 -2.81 1.16 7.71
CA ASP A 71 -2.17 1.60 6.47
C ASP A 71 -3.18 2.11 5.43
N GLN A 72 -4.47 2.26 5.79
CA GLN A 72 -5.54 2.57 4.84
C GLN A 72 -5.25 3.85 4.04
N ASN A 73 -4.78 4.90 4.73
CA ASN A 73 -4.40 6.15 4.07
C ASN A 73 -3.23 5.96 3.08
N LEU A 74 -2.26 5.10 3.39
CA LEU A 74 -1.16 4.79 2.46
C LEU A 74 -1.67 4.05 1.22
N ARG A 75 -2.59 3.09 1.39
CA ARG A 75 -3.20 2.36 0.25
C ARG A 75 -4.01 3.29 -0.65
N ILE A 76 -4.77 4.22 -0.08
CA ILE A 76 -5.53 5.22 -0.83
C ILE A 76 -4.61 6.15 -1.63
N GLU A 77 -3.53 6.66 -1.02
CA GLU A 77 -2.56 7.48 -1.72
C GLU A 77 -1.79 6.69 -2.80
N LEU A 78 -1.52 5.40 -2.57
CA LEU A 78 -0.92 4.52 -3.58
C LEU A 78 -1.84 4.33 -4.80
N LEU A 79 -3.15 4.13 -4.59
CA LEU A 79 -4.15 4.07 -5.66
C LEU A 79 -4.16 5.37 -6.46
N LYS A 80 -4.20 6.51 -5.77
CA LYS A 80 -4.15 7.84 -6.38
C LYS A 80 -2.89 8.02 -7.24
N LYS A 81 -1.72 7.65 -6.73
CA LYS A 81 -0.45 7.72 -7.47
C LYS A 81 -0.45 6.81 -8.69
N HIS A 82 -1.06 5.62 -8.58
CA HIS A 82 -1.12 4.64 -9.67
C HIS A 82 -1.99 5.10 -10.83
N ARG A 83 -3.17 5.67 -10.54
CA ARG A 83 -4.13 6.10 -11.57
C ARG A 83 -3.96 7.55 -12.02
N GLY A 84 -3.38 8.39 -11.17
CA GLY A 84 -3.40 9.84 -11.35
C GLY A 84 -4.77 10.44 -11.07
N THR A 85 -4.82 11.77 -11.08
CA THR A 85 -6.03 12.56 -10.84
C THR A 85 -6.28 13.53 -11.98
N THR A 86 -7.54 13.91 -12.16
CA THR A 86 -7.95 14.99 -13.08
C THR A 86 -8.22 16.29 -12.32
N ASP A 87 -8.66 17.34 -13.02
CA ASP A 87 -9.13 18.59 -12.41
C ASP A 87 -10.64 18.57 -12.11
N HIS A 88 -11.35 17.51 -12.48
CA HIS A 88 -12.79 17.35 -12.22
C HIS A 88 -13.05 16.96 -10.76
N LYS A 89 -14.21 17.37 -10.24
CA LYS A 89 -14.63 17.04 -8.87
C LYS A 89 -15.36 15.71 -8.78
N CYS A 90 -15.13 15.01 -7.68
CA CYS A 90 -15.81 13.78 -7.32
C CYS A 90 -17.34 13.97 -7.34
N THR A 91 -18.07 13.04 -7.97
CA THR A 91 -19.54 13.10 -8.03
C THR A 91 -20.24 12.59 -6.78
N TRP A 92 -19.47 12.11 -5.79
CA TRP A 92 -20.01 11.65 -4.52
C TRP A 92 -20.49 12.85 -3.70
N LYS A 93 -21.60 12.66 -2.97
CA LYS A 93 -22.21 13.74 -2.21
C LYS A 93 -21.23 14.32 -1.19
N ASP A 94 -21.18 15.64 -1.10
CA ASP A 94 -20.36 16.39 -0.14
C ASP A 94 -18.84 16.10 -0.25
N CYS A 95 -18.32 15.88 -1.46
CA CYS A 95 -16.90 15.62 -1.72
C CYS A 95 -16.24 16.63 -2.66
N ASP A 96 -15.22 17.34 -2.17
CA ASP A 96 -14.47 18.34 -2.95
C ASP A 96 -13.15 17.84 -3.55
N LYS A 97 -12.86 16.54 -3.39
CA LYS A 97 -11.64 15.94 -3.95
C LYS A 97 -11.73 15.82 -5.47
N ASN A 98 -10.57 15.84 -6.12
CA ASN A 98 -10.48 15.62 -7.56
C ASN A 98 -10.71 14.14 -7.90
N THR A 99 -11.23 13.87 -9.11
CA THR A 99 -11.45 12.48 -9.56
C THR A 99 -10.16 11.78 -9.93
N LEU A 100 -10.16 10.46 -9.85
CA LEU A 100 -9.15 9.64 -10.52
C LEU A 100 -9.31 9.73 -12.04
N THR A 101 -8.21 9.55 -12.77
CA THR A 101 -8.21 9.46 -14.24
C THR A 101 -9.22 8.41 -14.71
N GLU A 102 -10.03 8.76 -15.72
CA GLU A 102 -11.10 7.92 -16.29
C GLU A 102 -12.20 7.50 -15.30
N MET A 103 -12.30 8.16 -14.15
CA MET A 103 -13.35 7.91 -13.15
C MET A 103 -14.13 9.18 -12.83
N ALA A 104 -15.37 8.98 -12.36
CA ALA A 104 -16.22 10.06 -11.84
C ALA A 104 -16.00 10.32 -10.33
N ILE A 105 -15.16 9.53 -9.67
CA ILE A 105 -14.96 9.56 -8.21
C ILE A 105 -13.47 9.71 -7.83
N CYS A 106 -13.21 10.19 -6.63
CA CYS A 106 -11.86 10.37 -6.09
C CYS A 106 -11.27 9.06 -5.54
N GLU A 107 -10.00 9.11 -5.16
CA GLU A 107 -9.25 7.97 -4.61
C GLU A 107 -9.89 7.37 -3.37
N PHE A 108 -10.47 8.21 -2.51
CA PHE A 108 -11.09 7.78 -1.26
C PHE A 108 -12.33 6.94 -1.55
N HIS A 109 -13.30 7.49 -2.30
CA HIS A 109 -14.54 6.78 -2.62
C HIS A 109 -14.31 5.57 -3.52
N ALA A 110 -13.35 5.63 -4.44
CA ALA A 110 -12.97 4.45 -5.22
C ALA A 110 -12.48 3.32 -4.30
N TYR A 111 -11.68 3.64 -3.29
CA TYR A 111 -11.15 2.65 -2.37
C TYR A 111 -12.19 2.14 -1.37
N THR A 112 -12.93 3.02 -0.69
CA THR A 112 -13.84 2.65 0.41
C THR A 112 -15.16 2.10 -0.09
N GLU A 113 -15.74 2.70 -1.13
CA GLU A 113 -17.10 2.40 -1.57
C GLU A 113 -17.13 1.39 -2.73
N MET A 114 -16.12 1.43 -3.61
CA MET A 114 -16.05 0.57 -4.79
C MET A 114 -15.07 -0.59 -4.64
N GLY A 115 -14.32 -0.66 -3.54
CA GLY A 115 -13.33 -1.70 -3.31
C GLY A 115 -12.14 -1.67 -4.27
N LEU A 116 -11.90 -0.55 -4.96
CA LEU A 116 -10.81 -0.43 -5.92
C LEU A 116 -9.47 -0.47 -5.17
N ARG A 117 -8.52 -1.26 -5.68
CA ARG A 117 -7.19 -1.42 -5.08
C ARG A 117 -6.06 -0.95 -5.98
N LYS A 118 -6.25 -0.96 -7.31
CA LYS A 118 -5.24 -0.56 -8.29
C LYS A 118 -5.88 0.10 -9.51
#